data_AF-Q17AM0-F1
#
_entry.id   AF-Q17AM0-F1
#
_cell.length_a   1.000
_cell.length_b   1.000
_cell.length_c   1.000
_cell.angle_alpha   90.00
_cell.angle_beta   90.00
_cell.angle_gamma   90.00
#
_symmetry.space_group_name_H-M   'P 1'
#
loop_
_entity.id
_entity.type
_entity.pdbx_description
1 polymer ?
#
loop_
_entity_poly.entity_id
_entity_poly.type
_entity_poly.pdbx_seq_one_letter_code
_entity_poly.pdbx_strand_id
1 'polypeptide(L)'
;MITHKLYKLLCYLTAVLNIFLVIQIMFRVIIPVRSTGLADILFPPCMGNLGLAAILIIGVAKRMPSFIKLFRIFMFIQMAFLLLISVYFFRLVIHGQEEMRVPANGTLMLIALFGIEALIASGGLQAVLSEPPPFEEGAVVFQRLA
;
A
#
# COMPACT_ATOMS: atom_id res chain seq x y z
N MET A 1 -9.29 -18.40 13.80
CA MET A 1 -8.08 -19.05 13.24
C MET A 1 -7.98 -19.00 11.71
N ILE A 2 -9.02 -19.33 10.94
CA ILE A 2 -8.99 -19.31 9.45
C ILE A 2 -8.84 -17.88 8.91
N THR A 3 -9.54 -16.91 9.51
CA THR A 3 -9.54 -15.50 9.10
C THR A 3 -8.14 -14.87 9.17
N HIS A 4 -7.37 -15.14 10.23
CA HIS A 4 -6.01 -14.61 10.36
C HIS A 4 -5.07 -15.15 9.27
N LYS A 5 -5.11 -16.46 8.98
CA LYS A 5 -4.28 -17.05 7.91
C LYS A 5 -4.65 -16.47 6.54
N LEU A 6 -5.95 -16.25 6.30
CA LEU A 6 -6.46 -15.62 5.08
C LEU A 6 -5.96 -14.17 4.95
N TYR A 7 -6.08 -13.35 6.00
CA TYR A 7 -5.58 -11.97 5.99
C TYR A 7 -4.05 -11.91 5.83
N LYS A 8 -3.32 -12.85 6.44
CA LYS A 8 -1.86 -12.95 6.27
C LYS A 8 -1.52 -13.21 4.81
N LEU A 9 -2.19 -14.18 4.18
CA LEU A 9 -2.03 -14.52 2.78
C LEU A 9 -2.39 -13.34 1.86
N LEU A 10 -3.52 -12.69 2.13
CA LEU A 10 -3.96 -11.50 1.37
C LEU A 10 -2.92 -10.38 1.47
N CYS A 11 -2.41 -10.05 2.66
CA CYS A 11 -1.36 -9.04 2.79
C CYS A 11 -0.07 -9.40 2.03
N TYR A 12 0.33 -10.67 2.02
CA TYR A 12 1.48 -11.11 1.22
C TYR A 12 1.22 -10.98 -0.29
N LEU A 13 0.05 -11.43 -0.76
CA LEU A 13 -0.35 -11.29 -2.17
C LEU A 13 -0.39 -9.82 -2.58
N THR A 14 -0.95 -8.97 -1.73
CA THR A 14 -1.00 -7.53 -1.91
C THR A 14 0.41 -6.92 -1.99
N ALA A 15 1.32 -7.26 -1.08
CA ALA A 15 2.70 -6.78 -1.14
C ALA A 15 3.42 -7.21 -2.43
N VAL A 16 3.21 -8.45 -2.88
CA VAL A 16 3.78 -8.96 -4.14
C VAL A 16 3.19 -8.21 -5.35
N LEU A 17 1.86 -8.03 -5.38
CA LEU A 17 1.19 -7.26 -6.42
C LEU A 17 1.70 -5.83 -6.49
N ASN A 18 1.91 -5.17 -5.34
CA ASN A 18 2.44 -3.81 -5.27
C ASN A 18 3.85 -3.72 -5.85
N ILE A 19 4.73 -4.70 -5.57
CA ILE A 19 6.07 -4.80 -6.18
C ILE A 19 5.96 -4.95 -7.71
N PHE A 20 5.11 -5.87 -8.20
CA PHE A 20 4.89 -6.06 -9.64
C PHE A 20 4.35 -4.81 -10.32
N LEU A 21 3.45 -4.09 -9.65
CA LEU A 21 2.86 -2.84 -10.12
C LEU A 21 3.92 -1.75 -10.26
N VAL A 22 4.77 -1.57 -9.25
CA VAL A 22 5.90 -0.62 -9.28
C VAL A 22 6.82 -0.95 -10.46
N ILE A 23 7.15 -2.23 -10.66
CA ILE A 23 7.96 -2.68 -11.80
C ILE A 23 7.27 -2.32 -13.12
N GLN A 24 5.98 -2.58 -13.27
CA GLN A 24 5.25 -2.23 -14.50
C GLN A 24 5.23 -0.72 -14.77
N ILE A 25 5.01 0.11 -13.75
CA ILE A 25 5.03 1.58 -13.89
C ILE A 25 6.45 2.03 -14.29
N MET A 26 7.48 1.46 -13.68
CA MET A 26 8.87 1.78 -14.03
C MET A 26 9.13 1.49 -15.51
N PHE A 27 8.76 0.31 -16.00
CA PHE A 27 9.00 -0.09 -17.39
C PHE A 27 8.09 0.60 -18.42
N ARG A 28 6.82 0.84 -18.11
CA ARG A 28 5.83 1.37 -19.07
C ARG A 28 5.68 2.87 -19.04
N VAL A 29 6.02 3.51 -17.93
CA VAL A 29 5.80 4.94 -17.74
C VAL A 29 7.13 5.66 -17.55
N ILE A 30 8.00 5.21 -16.65
CA ILE A 30 9.21 5.98 -16.28
C ILE A 30 10.33 5.83 -17.32
N ILE A 31 10.66 4.61 -17.75
CA ILE A 31 11.71 4.38 -18.78
C ILE A 31 11.38 5.04 -20.13
N PRO A 32 10.16 4.94 -20.68
CA PRO A 32 9.84 5.54 -21.98
C PRO A 32 9.57 7.05 -21.92
N VAL A 33 9.38 7.62 -20.72
CA VAL A 33 9.19 9.06 -20.56
C VAL A 33 10.50 9.80 -20.82
N ARG A 34 10.55 10.50 -21.95
CA ARG A 34 11.69 11.34 -22.38
C ARG A 34 11.84 12.62 -21.55
N SER A 35 10.85 12.94 -20.71
CA SER A 35 10.79 14.12 -19.83
C SER A 35 11.28 13.78 -18.42
N THR A 36 12.44 14.31 -18.05
CA THR A 36 13.02 14.16 -16.70
C THR A 36 12.06 14.59 -15.59
N GLY A 37 11.24 15.62 -15.82
CA GLY A 37 10.31 16.13 -14.79
C GLY A 37 9.17 15.18 -14.42
N LEU A 38 8.63 14.41 -15.36
CA LEU A 38 7.57 13.44 -15.07
C LEU A 38 8.14 12.20 -14.35
N ALA A 39 9.35 11.77 -14.74
CA ALA A 39 10.05 10.69 -14.06
C ALA A 39 10.35 11.05 -12.60
N ASP A 40 10.82 12.27 -12.33
CA ASP A 40 11.12 12.76 -10.97
C ASP A 40 9.87 12.87 -10.07
N ILE A 41 8.70 13.12 -10.66
CA ILE A 41 7.42 13.18 -9.91
C ILE A 41 6.90 11.78 -9.56
N LEU A 42 7.09 10.80 -10.46
CA LEU A 42 6.58 9.43 -10.32
C LEU A 42 7.54 8.50 -9.57
N PHE A 43 8.83 8.85 -9.50
CA PHE A 43 9.84 8.02 -8.83
C PHE A 43 9.66 7.96 -7.30
N PRO A 44 9.47 9.07 -6.55
CA PRO A 44 9.25 9.05 -5.11
C PRO A 44 8.06 8.19 -4.64
N PRO A 45 6.85 8.27 -5.24
CA PRO A 45 5.74 7.42 -4.81
C PRO A 45 6.00 5.94 -5.12
N CYS A 46 6.71 5.61 -6.21
CA CYS A 46 7.11 4.24 -6.52
C CYS A 46 8.10 3.67 -5.50
N MET A 47 9.12 4.45 -5.11
CA MET A 47 10.05 4.06 -4.05
C MET A 47 9.35 3.91 -2.69
N GLY A 48 8.42 4.82 -2.39
CA GLY A 48 7.57 4.73 -1.20
C GLY A 48 6.75 3.43 -1.15
N ASN A 49 6.18 3.00 -2.29
CA ASN A 49 5.45 1.74 -2.40
C ASN A 49 6.32 0.51 -2.13
N LEU A 50 7.56 0.51 -2.63
CA LEU A 50 8.50 -0.58 -2.38
C LEU A 50 8.83 -0.69 -0.88
N GLY A 51 9.09 0.45 -0.22
CA GLY A 51 9.33 0.52 1.22
C GLY A 51 8.10 0.11 2.04
N LEU A 52 6.92 0.52 1.60
CA LEU A 52 5.65 0.14 2.24
C LEU A 52 5.35 -1.35 2.14
N ALA A 53 5.62 -1.98 1.00
CA ALA A 53 5.46 -3.41 0.84
C ALA A 53 6.34 -4.17 1.86
N ALA A 54 7.57 -3.71 2.08
CA ALA A 54 8.45 -4.26 3.11
C ALA A 54 7.90 -4.02 4.53
N ILE A 55 7.41 -2.82 4.83
CA ILE A 55 6.78 -2.49 6.13
C ILE A 55 5.54 -3.36 6.38
N LEU A 56 4.71 -3.60 5.36
CA LEU A 56 3.53 -4.46 5.46
C LEU A 56 3.92 -5.91 5.75
N ILE A 57 4.91 -6.44 5.03
CA ILE A 57 5.45 -7.79 5.26
C ILE A 57 5.98 -7.92 6.70
N ILE A 58 6.76 -6.95 7.18
CA ILE A 58 7.33 -6.97 8.53
C ILE A 58 6.25 -6.81 9.59
N GLY A 59 5.30 -5.88 9.40
CA GLY A 59 4.20 -5.63 10.31
C GLY A 59 3.30 -6.85 10.50
N VAL A 60 3.04 -7.58 9.41
CA VAL A 60 2.29 -8.84 9.42
C VAL A 60 3.12 -10.00 9.98
N ALA A 61 4.41 -10.08 9.68
CA ALA A 61 5.30 -11.12 10.19
C ALA A 61 5.50 -11.03 11.72
N LYS A 62 5.71 -9.81 12.23
CA LYS A 62 5.95 -9.52 13.65
C LYS A 62 4.67 -9.23 14.45
N ARG A 63 3.48 -9.30 13.84
CA ARG A 63 2.18 -8.94 14.44
C ARG A 63 2.18 -7.57 15.13
N MET A 64 2.81 -6.57 14.51
CA MET A 64 2.92 -5.24 15.10
C MET A 64 1.85 -4.31 14.51
N PRO A 65 0.76 -4.00 15.25
CA PRO A 65 -0.34 -3.18 14.73
C PRO A 65 0.08 -1.75 14.39
N SER A 66 1.13 -1.23 15.03
CA SER A 66 1.68 0.11 14.74
C SER A 66 2.22 0.24 13.31
N PHE A 67 2.88 -0.80 12.78
CA PHE A 67 3.38 -0.79 11.40
C PHE A 67 2.24 -0.86 10.38
N ILE A 68 1.18 -1.61 10.68
CA ILE A 68 -0.01 -1.70 9.83
C ILE A 68 -0.76 -0.34 9.82
N LYS A 69 -0.84 0.35 10.96
CA LYS A 69 -1.39 1.71 11.03
C LYS A 69 -0.57 2.71 10.23
N LEU A 70 0.76 2.66 10.34
CA LEU A 70 1.67 3.52 9.58
C LEU A 70 1.53 3.29 8.07
N PHE A 71 1.50 2.01 7.65
CA PHE A 71 1.24 1.63 6.26
C PHE A 71 -0.07 2.23 5.76
N ARG A 72 -1.14 2.14 6.54
CA ARG A 72 -2.45 2.68 6.18
C ARG A 72 -2.42 4.19 5.95
N ILE A 73 -1.78 4.95 6.85
CA ILE A 73 -1.68 6.42 6.72
C ILE A 73 -0.93 6.79 5.44
N PHE A 74 0.18 6.12 5.17
CA PHE A 74 0.97 6.40 3.98
C PHE A 74 0.21 6.06 2.69
N MET A 75 -0.52 4.94 2.67
CA MET A 75 -1.37 4.56 1.54
C MET A 75 -2.44 5.60 1.23
N PHE A 76 -3.07 6.19 2.27
CA PHE A 76 -4.01 7.29 2.08
C PHE A 76 -3.35 8.54 1.48
N ILE A 77 -2.15 8.89 1.95
CA ILE A 77 -1.38 10.02 1.41
C ILE A 77 -1.03 9.78 -0.07
N GLN A 78 -0.57 8.57 -0.41
CA GLN A 78 -0.26 8.21 -1.79
C GLN A 78 -1.50 8.19 -2.69
N MET A 79 -2.64 7.69 -2.21
CA MET A 79 -3.89 7.76 -2.98
C MET A 79 -4.30 9.20 -3.25
N ALA A 80 -4.19 10.10 -2.26
CA ALA A 80 -4.49 11.51 -2.45
C ALA A 80 -3.55 12.14 -3.49
N PHE A 81 -2.26 11.82 -3.43
CA PHE A 81 -1.28 12.29 -4.41
C PHE A 81 -1.55 11.76 -5.83
N LEU A 82 -1.83 10.47 -5.98
CA LEU A 82 -2.20 9.87 -7.26
C LEU A 82 -3.50 10.43 -7.82
N LEU A 83 -4.47 10.77 -6.96
CA LEU A 83 -5.70 11.41 -7.39
C LEU A 83 -5.43 12.78 -8.03
N LEU A 84 -4.54 13.59 -7.42
CA LEU A 84 -4.13 14.89 -7.99
C LEU A 84 -3.46 14.72 -9.36
N ILE A 85 -2.56 13.75 -9.49
CA ILE A 85 -1.89 13.42 -10.77
C ILE A 85 -2.92 12.91 -11.80
N SER A 86 -3.85 12.05 -11.38
CA SER A 86 -4.90 11.53 -12.26
C SER A 86 -5.80 12.64 -12.79
N VAL A 87 -6.18 13.61 -11.95
CA VAL A 87 -6.96 14.78 -12.37
C VAL A 87 -6.16 15.63 -13.36
N TYR A 88 -4.86 15.81 -13.12
CA TYR A 88 -3.98 16.53 -14.05
C TYR A 88 -3.91 15.86 -15.43
N PHE A 89 -3.68 14.55 -15.49
CA PHE A 89 -3.69 13.82 -16.76
C PHE A 89 -5.05 13.85 -17.44
N PHE A 90 -6.15 13.72 -16.68
CA PHE A 90 -7.50 13.79 -17.24
C PHE A 90 -7.80 15.17 -17.87
N ARG A 91 -7.33 16.26 -17.24
CA ARG A 91 -7.42 17.61 -17.80
C ARG A 91 -6.66 17.73 -19.11
N LEU A 92 -5.46 17.16 -19.21
CA LEU A 92 -4.67 17.16 -20.45
C LEU A 92 -5.37 16.38 -21.58
N VAL A 93 -5.96 15.23 -21.27
CA VAL A 93 -6.75 14.45 -22.24
C VAL A 93 -7.93 15.26 -22.79
N ILE A 94 -8.68 15.96 -21.92
CA ILE A 94 -9.80 16.81 -22.35
C ILE A 94 -9.32 17.97 -23.25
N HIS A 95 -8.10 18.48 -23.05
CA HIS A 95 -7.52 19.53 -23.90
C HIS A 95 -6.93 18.99 -25.22
N GLY A 96 -7.22 17.74 -25.59
CA GLY A 96 -6.87 17.16 -26.89
C GLY A 96 -5.54 16.39 -26.93
N GLN A 97 -4.87 16.20 -25.78
CA GLN A 97 -3.66 15.38 -25.69
C GLN A 97 -4.02 13.90 -25.48
N GLU A 98 -4.50 13.22 -26.53
CA GLU A 98 -4.96 11.82 -26.45
C GLU A 98 -3.86 10.84 -26.00
N GLU A 99 -2.59 11.17 -26.23
CA GLU A 99 -1.44 10.38 -25.76
C GLU A 99 -1.42 10.21 -24.23
N MET A 100 -2.05 11.13 -23.49
CA MET A 100 -2.16 11.09 -22.03
C MET A 100 -3.30 10.18 -21.51
N ARG A 101 -4.07 9.55 -22.40
CA ARG A 101 -5.19 8.67 -22.02
C ARG A 101 -4.72 7.37 -21.36
N VAL A 102 -3.62 6.80 -21.86
CA VAL A 102 -3.00 5.60 -21.28
C VAL A 102 -2.48 5.85 -19.86
N PRO A 103 -1.69 6.92 -19.59
CA PRO A 103 -1.26 7.21 -18.22
C PRO A 103 -2.42 7.59 -17.29
N ALA A 104 -3.46 8.29 -17.77
CA ALA A 104 -4.65 8.60 -16.97
C ALA A 104 -5.39 7.33 -16.50
N ASN A 105 -5.65 6.39 -17.41
CA ASN A 105 -6.25 5.10 -17.06
C ASN A 105 -5.35 4.27 -16.14
N GLY A 106 -4.04 4.31 -16.38
CA GLY A 106 -3.04 3.70 -15.51
C GLY A 106 -3.15 4.23 -14.09
N THR A 107 -3.16 5.56 -13.90
CA THR A 107 -3.29 6.18 -12.57
C THR A 107 -4.60 5.82 -11.86
N LEU A 108 -5.72 5.71 -12.57
CA LEU A 108 -6.98 5.27 -11.97
C LEU A 108 -6.93 3.81 -11.49
N MET A 109 -6.29 2.93 -12.27
CA MET A 109 -6.09 1.54 -11.89
C MET A 109 -5.21 1.41 -10.64
N LEU A 110 -4.18 2.26 -10.50
CA LEU A 110 -3.34 2.34 -9.30
C LEU A 110 -4.14 2.78 -8.07
N ILE A 111 -4.99 3.79 -8.21
CA ILE A 111 -5.86 4.26 -7.12
C ILE A 111 -6.79 3.13 -6.65
N ALA A 112 -7.42 2.41 -7.58
CA ALA A 112 -8.30 1.30 -7.25
C ALA A 112 -7.54 0.18 -6.52
N LEU A 113 -6.34 -0.15 -7.00
CA LEU A 113 -5.51 -1.19 -6.40
C LEU A 113 -5.11 -0.80 -4.97
N PHE A 114 -4.58 0.40 -4.76
CA PHE A 114 -4.23 0.92 -3.42
C PHE A 114 -5.43 1.04 -2.48
N GLY A 115 -6.62 1.33 -3.02
CA GLY A 115 -7.86 1.27 -2.25
C GLY A 115 -8.15 -0.13 -1.72
N ILE A 116 -8.01 -1.15 -2.55
CA ILE A 116 -8.17 -2.56 -2.15
C ILE A 116 -7.11 -2.94 -1.12
N GLU A 117 -5.85 -2.53 -1.31
CA GLU A 117 -4.77 -2.81 -0.36
C GLU A 117 -5.04 -2.19 1.01
N ALA A 118 -5.55 -0.96 1.05
CA ALA A 118 -5.90 -0.26 2.29
C ALA A 118 -7.07 -0.94 3.02
N LEU A 119 -8.05 -1.48 2.29
CA LEU A 119 -9.15 -2.26 2.84
C LEU A 119 -8.66 -3.58 3.44
N ILE A 120 -7.78 -4.30 2.73
CA ILE A 120 -7.17 -5.55 3.20
C ILE A 120 -6.33 -5.29 4.45
N ALA A 121 -5.50 -4.25 4.46
CA ALA A 121 -4.69 -3.87 5.61
C ALA A 121 -5.56 -3.48 6.82
N SER A 122 -6.70 -2.83 6.59
CA SER A 122 -7.66 -2.48 7.64
C SER A 122 -8.33 -3.73 8.24
N GLY A 123 -8.73 -4.69 7.41
CA GLY A 123 -9.24 -5.98 7.86
C GLY A 123 -8.18 -6.80 8.60
N GLY A 124 -6.93 -6.79 8.12
CA GLY A 124 -5.80 -7.42 8.80
C GLY A 124 -5.49 -6.80 10.17
N LEU A 125 -5.60 -5.48 10.30
CA LEU A 125 -5.45 -4.80 11.59
C LEU A 125 -6.54 -5.21 12.58
N GLN A 126 -7.80 -5.27 12.15
CA GLN A 126 -8.90 -5.75 12.99
C GLN A 126 -8.72 -7.22 13.40
N ALA A 127 -8.19 -8.06 12.50
CA ALA A 127 -7.89 -9.45 12.81
C ALA A 127 -6.75 -9.59 13.84
N VAL A 128 -5.72 -8.74 13.78
CA VAL A 128 -4.62 -8.74 14.77
C VAL A 128 -5.08 -8.18 16.12
N LEU A 129 -5.95 -7.16 16.13
CA LEU A 129 -6.47 -6.57 17.37
C LEU A 129 -7.55 -7.42 18.06
N SER A 130 -8.24 -8.28 17.32
CA SER A 130 -9.27 -9.18 17.87
C SER A 130 -8.70 -10.49 18.42
N GLU A 131 -7.44 -10.80 18.14
CA GLU A 131 -6.74 -11.89 18.82
C GLU A 131 -6.28 -11.42 20.20
N PRO A 132 -6.49 -12.23 21.27
CA PRO A 132 -5.91 -11.92 22.57
C PRO A 132 -4.39 -11.79 22.40
N PRO A 133 -3.73 -10.88 23.14
CA PRO A 133 -2.27 -10.76 23.08
C PRO A 133 -1.66 -12.15 23.30
N PRO A 134 -0.52 -12.48 22.67
CA PRO A 134 0.21 -13.68 23.05
C PRO A 134 0.38 -13.57 24.55
N PHE A 135 -0.19 -14.52 25.31
CA PHE A 135 0.09 -14.62 26.72
C PHE A 135 1.61 -14.57 26.82
N GLU A 136 2.13 -13.57 27.52
CA GLU A 136 3.47 -13.69 28.06
C GLU A 136 3.44 -14.95 28.90
N GLU A 137 3.92 -16.07 28.36
CA GLU A 137 4.18 -17.33 29.07
C GLU A 137 5.25 -17.15 30.18
N GLY A 138 5.49 -15.92 30.64
CA GLY A 138 6.46 -15.56 31.67
C GLY A 138 5.95 -14.55 32.71
N ALA A 139 4.72 -14.03 32.63
CA ALA A 139 4.15 -13.20 33.71
C ALA A 139 3.55 -14.11 34.81
N VAL A 140 4.43 -14.91 35.40
CA VAL A 140 4.18 -15.76 36.56
C VAL A 140 3.76 -14.86 37.72
N VAL A 141 2.52 -15.04 38.17
CA VAL A 141 2.08 -14.96 39.58
C VAL A 141 2.53 -13.71 40.36
N PHE A 142 1.73 -12.65 40.32
CA PHE A 142 1.51 -11.82 41.52
C PHE A 142 0.02 -11.55 41.67
N GLN A 143 -0.72 -12.64 41.88
CA GLN A 143 -2.08 -12.62 42.38
C GLN A 143 -2.00 -12.38 43.90
N ARG A 144 -2.50 -11.21 44.34
CA ARG A 144 -3.02 -10.89 45.68
C ARG A 144 -2.22 -11.43 46.88
N LEU A 145 -1.49 -10.54 47.54
CA LEU A 145 -1.34 -10.52 49.00
C LEU A 145 -0.77 -9.15 49.42
N ALA A 146 -1.67 -8.19 49.61
CA ALA A 146 -1.56 -7.06 50.54
C ALA A 146 -2.96 -6.49 50.76
#